data_AF-A0A151DWT2-F1
#
_entry.id   AF-A0A151DWT2-F1
#
_cell.length_a   1.000
_cell.length_b   1.000
_cell.length_c   1.000
_cell.angle_alpha   90.00
_cell.angle_beta   90.00
_cell.angle_gamma   90.00
#
_symmetry.space_group_name_H-M   'P 1'
#
loop_
_entity.id
_entity.type
_entity.pdbx_description
1 polymer ?
#
loop_
_entity_poly.entity_id
_entity_poly.type
_entity_poly.pdbx_seq_one_letter_code
_entity_poly.pdbx_strand_id
1 'polypeptide(L)'
;MPQLENDQILDCILRSIIGVISRRTSETYANMTVISALKQLKEKHRFLQYIQIQGTQYTEFFKIVNIQPEINNIEPINIGKAGKEFIQKITQTMGKNAGYYFLKEVKEELPDNYEKYLKELGIDLDFLQLEFITQIKQKSTKDINNYDVIKYVFTFLFETLDREFGKDSTYKFINELTNRLNTTFPFLKYVKINDIRSIQGLDLFSISQDINDIESDKVGSAIQRFIQEINNFYGDNKVGSSLIDKLKNNMDSSFIKKLDEIGVNLDVIELKISLVVKHVLKAILNILKQSSDQKYSILVINNIIKKFEGKYDFLKFVNIDSINQSEEGDVIVILPDIESARPSEIGRGLQKIIENLLSSLGDAAGQHFVEKFKKELGRAYVLRIEEMGVNLHMIELKKDLIW
;
A
#
# COMPACT_ATOMS: atom_id res chain seq x y z
N MET A 1 -15.23 50.09 17.83
CA MET A 1 -15.70 48.93 18.62
C MET A 1 -14.77 48.80 19.82
N PRO A 2 -15.24 48.40 21.02
CA PRO A 2 -14.35 48.22 22.16
C PRO A 2 -13.32 47.12 21.84
N GLN A 3 -12.05 47.40 22.12
CA GLN A 3 -10.94 46.49 21.94
C GLN A 3 -11.08 45.36 22.97
N LEU A 4 -11.14 44.11 22.51
CA LEU A 4 -11.21 42.95 23.41
C LEU A 4 -9.87 42.78 24.12
N GLU A 5 -9.92 42.44 25.41
CA GLU A 5 -8.73 42.12 26.20
C GLU A 5 -8.22 40.71 25.86
N ASN A 6 -6.92 40.46 26.07
CA ASN A 6 -6.27 39.20 25.67
C ASN A 6 -6.87 37.98 26.40
N ASP A 7 -7.25 38.15 27.67
CA ASP A 7 -7.89 37.12 28.47
C ASP A 7 -9.24 36.71 27.88
N GLN A 8 -10.05 37.68 27.43
CA GLN A 8 -11.34 37.43 26.78
C GLN A 8 -11.16 36.64 25.47
N ILE A 9 -10.15 37.01 24.68
CA ILE A 9 -9.86 36.35 23.41
C ILE A 9 -9.43 34.90 23.64
N LEU A 10 -8.51 34.67 24.57
CA LEU A 10 -8.03 33.33 24.87
C LEU A 10 -9.09 32.46 25.56
N ASP A 11 -9.90 33.03 26.46
CA ASP A 11 -11.04 32.33 27.08
C ASP A 11 -12.02 31.86 26.00
N CYS A 12 -12.34 32.73 25.04
CA CYS A 12 -13.23 32.38 23.93
C CYS A 12 -12.64 31.25 23.06
N ILE A 13 -11.38 31.37 22.63
CA ILE A 13 -10.72 30.32 21.82
C ILE A 13 -10.73 28.98 22.55
N LEU A 14 -10.36 28.97 23.84
CA LEU A 14 -10.27 27.75 24.62
C LEU A 14 -11.64 27.12 24.84
N ARG A 15 -12.66 27.92 25.17
CA ARG A 15 -14.04 27.43 25.34
C ARG A 15 -14.63 26.87 24.06
N SER A 16 -14.48 27.56 22.93
CA SER A 16 -14.96 27.08 21.63
C SER A 16 -14.30 25.75 21.26
N ILE A 17 -13.00 25.61 21.51
CA ILE A 17 -12.27 24.35 21.26
C ILE A 17 -12.75 23.23 22.20
N ILE A 18 -12.86 23.49 23.51
CA ILE A 18 -13.35 22.49 24.47
C ILE A 18 -14.76 22.05 24.11
N GLY A 19 -15.65 23.00 23.77
CA GLY A 19 -17.03 22.74 23.36
C GLY A 19 -17.14 21.86 22.12
N VAL A 20 -16.32 22.13 21.09
CA VAL A 20 -16.31 21.30 19.87
C VAL A 20 -15.79 19.89 20.15
N ILE A 21 -14.71 19.74 20.93
CA ILE A 21 -14.15 18.41 21.26
C ILE A 21 -15.13 17.61 22.13
N SER A 22 -15.77 18.25 23.11
CA SER A 22 -16.67 17.58 24.05
C SER A 22 -17.99 17.12 23.42
N ARG A 23 -18.41 17.67 22.26
CA ARG A 23 -19.56 17.15 21.49
C ARG A 23 -19.35 15.73 20.99
N ARG A 24 -18.10 15.33 20.77
CA ARG A 24 -17.73 14.04 20.14
C ARG A 24 -17.01 13.09 21.09
N THR A 25 -16.63 13.58 22.26
CA THR A 25 -15.83 12.85 23.27
C THR A 25 -16.35 13.19 24.67
N SER A 26 -15.64 12.81 25.73
CA SER A 26 -15.97 13.29 27.07
C SER A 26 -15.38 14.68 27.33
N GLU A 27 -16.03 15.47 28.18
CA GLU A 27 -15.48 16.76 28.63
C GLU A 27 -14.10 16.60 29.28
N THR A 28 -13.90 15.53 30.06
CA THR A 28 -12.58 15.16 30.60
C THR A 28 -11.53 14.98 29.50
N TYR A 29 -11.89 14.31 28.39
CA TYR A 29 -10.98 14.12 27.26
C TYR A 29 -10.67 15.45 26.55
N ALA A 30 -11.68 16.29 26.35
CA ALA A 30 -11.50 17.64 25.79
C ALA A 30 -10.54 18.48 26.63
N ASN A 31 -10.76 18.52 27.95
CA ASN A 31 -9.93 19.26 28.88
C ASN A 31 -8.49 18.74 28.89
N MET A 32 -8.29 17.42 28.93
CA MET A 32 -6.95 16.81 28.89
C MET A 32 -6.21 17.10 27.58
N THR A 33 -6.92 17.09 26.45
CA THR A 33 -6.33 17.40 25.14
C THR A 33 -5.84 18.85 25.09
N VAL A 34 -6.65 19.79 25.57
CA VAL A 34 -6.28 21.20 25.64
C VAL A 34 -5.14 21.43 26.63
N ILE A 35 -5.19 20.82 27.82
CA ILE A 35 -4.10 20.91 28.82
C ILE A 35 -2.78 20.41 28.24
N SER A 36 -2.80 19.28 27.51
CA SER A 36 -1.61 18.72 26.86
C SER A 36 -1.03 19.68 25.81
N ALA A 37 -1.89 20.26 24.95
CA ALA A 37 -1.45 21.22 23.95
C ALA A 37 -0.88 22.50 24.56
N LEU A 38 -1.53 23.07 25.58
CA LEU A 38 -1.01 24.22 26.31
C LEU A 38 0.33 23.92 26.98
N LYS A 39 0.47 22.74 27.62
CA LYS A 39 1.73 22.34 28.27
C LYS A 39 2.89 22.28 27.27
N GLN A 40 2.67 21.77 26.06
CA GLN A 40 3.70 21.73 25.02
C GLN A 40 4.07 23.12 24.50
N LEU A 41 3.12 24.06 24.47
CA LEU A 41 3.36 25.43 24.01
C LEU A 41 3.96 26.34 25.08
N LYS A 42 3.85 26.01 26.37
CA LYS A 42 4.45 26.77 27.48
C LYS A 42 5.97 26.93 27.35
N GLU A 43 6.65 25.99 26.72
CA GLU A 43 8.09 26.07 26.47
C GLU A 43 8.46 27.24 25.54
N LYS A 44 7.56 27.55 24.58
CA LYS A 44 7.75 28.62 23.58
C LYS A 44 7.09 29.93 23.99
N HIS A 45 5.94 29.84 24.67
CA HIS A 45 5.11 30.98 25.07
C HIS A 45 4.89 30.95 26.58
N ARG A 46 5.86 31.47 27.35
CA ARG A 46 5.86 31.39 28.83
C ARG A 46 4.60 31.96 29.48
N PHE A 47 3.99 32.99 28.89
CA PHE A 47 2.77 33.61 29.41
C PHE A 47 1.56 32.66 29.42
N LEU A 48 1.58 31.54 28.69
CA LEU A 48 0.55 30.49 28.80
C LEU A 48 0.51 29.85 30.20
N GLN A 49 1.51 30.08 31.06
CA GLN A 49 1.46 29.71 32.47
C GLN A 49 0.30 30.37 33.24
N TYR A 50 -0.18 31.53 32.75
CA TYR A 50 -1.32 32.26 33.32
C TYR A 50 -2.67 31.64 32.99
N ILE A 51 -2.70 30.55 32.20
CA ILE A 51 -3.90 29.82 31.83
C ILE A 51 -3.96 28.52 32.64
N GLN A 52 -5.08 28.33 33.34
CA GLN A 52 -5.42 27.13 34.07
C GLN A 52 -6.75 26.58 33.58
N ILE A 53 -6.78 25.28 33.27
CA ILE A 53 -8.00 24.56 32.90
C ILE A 53 -8.31 23.64 34.07
N GLN A 54 -9.50 23.80 34.64
CA GLN A 54 -9.91 22.98 35.78
C GLN A 54 -10.28 21.58 35.29
N GLY A 55 -9.65 20.56 35.87
CA GLY A 55 -9.99 19.17 35.64
C GLY A 55 -11.33 18.83 36.28
N THR A 56 -12.09 17.94 35.62
CA THR A 56 -13.47 17.58 35.97
C THR A 56 -13.60 17.11 37.43
N GLN A 57 -13.99 18.02 38.32
CA GLN A 57 -14.70 17.70 39.55
C GLN A 57 -16.05 18.42 39.49
N TYR A 58 -17.09 17.62 39.25
CA TYR A 58 -18.50 17.96 39.21
C TYR A 58 -18.86 19.16 40.10
N THR A 59 -18.98 20.35 39.50
CA THR A 59 -19.68 21.48 40.11
C THR A 59 -20.20 22.38 39.00
N GLU A 60 -21.53 22.50 38.91
CA GLU A 60 -22.29 23.18 37.84
C GLU A 60 -22.09 24.71 37.77
N PHE A 61 -21.09 25.27 38.48
CA PHE A 61 -20.95 26.72 38.68
C PHE A 61 -19.53 27.29 38.50
N PHE A 62 -18.52 26.49 38.12
CA PHE A 62 -17.14 27.01 37.96
C PHE A 62 -16.74 27.23 36.49
N LYS A 63 -16.01 28.32 36.24
CA LYS A 63 -15.42 28.61 34.93
C LYS A 63 -14.37 27.53 34.61
N ILE A 64 -14.63 26.72 33.58
CA ILE A 64 -13.75 25.66 33.06
C ILE A 64 -12.35 26.18 32.72
N VAL A 65 -12.28 27.42 32.23
CA VAL A 65 -11.05 28.12 31.89
C VAL A 65 -10.87 29.28 32.86
N ASN A 66 -9.73 29.33 33.55
CA ASN A 66 -9.31 30.42 34.42
C ASN A 66 -8.04 31.06 33.85
N ILE A 67 -8.11 32.35 33.54
CA ILE A 67 -7.01 33.11 32.96
C ILE A 67 -6.68 34.27 33.90
N GLN A 68 -5.41 34.39 34.28
CA GLN A 68 -4.97 35.46 35.16
C GLN A 68 -4.86 36.79 34.37
N PRO A 69 -5.27 37.94 34.94
CA PRO A 69 -5.31 39.24 34.25
C PRO A 69 -3.95 39.70 33.69
N GLU A 70 -2.84 39.18 34.19
CA GLU A 70 -1.47 39.46 33.74
C GLU A 70 -1.29 39.20 32.24
N ILE A 71 -2.13 38.35 31.65
CA ILE A 71 -2.13 38.09 30.21
C ILE A 71 -2.49 39.33 29.37
N ASN A 72 -3.21 40.29 29.94
CA ASN A 72 -3.61 41.54 29.27
C ASN A 72 -2.44 42.51 29.09
N ASN A 73 -1.31 42.26 29.77
CA ASN A 73 -0.06 43.01 29.57
C ASN A 73 0.80 42.46 28.43
N ILE A 74 0.40 41.34 27.81
CA ILE A 74 1.14 40.74 26.70
C ILE A 74 0.79 41.45 25.40
N GLU A 75 1.79 41.72 24.56
CA GLU A 75 1.54 42.31 23.25
C GLU A 75 0.59 41.42 22.41
N PRO A 76 -0.46 41.99 21.80
CA PRO A 76 -1.47 41.22 21.07
C PRO A 76 -0.90 40.32 19.96
N ILE A 77 0.21 40.71 19.35
CA ILE A 77 0.89 39.89 18.32
C ILE A 77 1.40 38.55 18.86
N ASN A 78 1.85 38.52 20.12
CA ASN A 78 2.32 37.30 20.78
C ASN A 78 1.13 36.39 21.16
N ILE A 79 0.00 36.99 21.53
CA ILE A 79 -1.27 36.27 21.75
C ILE A 79 -1.75 35.64 20.44
N GLY A 80 -1.74 36.40 19.35
CA GLY A 80 -2.06 35.93 18.01
C GLY A 80 -1.22 34.73 17.59
N LYS A 81 0.11 34.83 17.75
CA LYS A 81 1.05 33.74 17.43
C LYS A 81 0.80 32.49 18.27
N ALA A 82 0.65 32.63 19.58
CA ALA A 82 0.40 31.50 20.47
C ALA A 82 -0.96 30.85 20.20
N GLY A 83 -2.00 31.65 19.96
CA GLY A 83 -3.34 31.18 19.60
C GLY A 83 -3.34 30.40 18.28
N LYS A 84 -2.64 30.90 17.25
CA LYS A 84 -2.46 30.20 15.98
C LYS A 84 -1.77 28.84 16.18
N GLU A 85 -0.64 28.82 16.87
CA GLU A 85 0.11 27.57 17.13
C GLU A 85 -0.71 26.57 17.96
N PHE A 86 -1.49 27.05 18.92
CA PHE A 86 -2.39 26.25 19.73
C PHE A 86 -3.50 25.59 18.89
N ILE A 87 -4.19 26.36 18.07
CA ILE A 87 -5.25 25.86 17.18
C ILE A 87 -4.67 24.82 16.22
N GLN A 88 -3.54 25.11 15.57
CA GLN A 88 -2.86 24.16 14.68
C GLN A 88 -2.52 22.85 15.41
N LYS A 89 -2.00 22.93 16.63
CA LYS A 89 -1.63 21.76 17.42
C LYS A 89 -2.85 20.88 17.76
N ILE A 90 -3.95 21.50 18.16
CA ILE A 90 -5.19 20.79 18.46
C ILE A 90 -5.72 20.12 17.18
N THR A 91 -5.81 20.86 16.07
CA THR A 91 -6.29 20.31 14.79
C THR A 91 -5.45 19.11 14.33
N GLN A 92 -4.12 19.16 14.49
CA GLN A 92 -3.24 18.04 14.21
C GLN A 92 -3.48 16.84 15.13
N THR A 93 -3.77 17.08 16.42
CA THR A 93 -4.04 16.04 17.41
C THR A 93 -5.35 15.30 17.13
N MET A 94 -6.34 15.96 16.52
CA MET A 94 -7.61 15.34 16.11
C MET A 94 -7.48 14.37 14.93
N GLY A 95 -6.35 14.40 14.20
CA GLY A 95 -6.13 13.53 13.04
C GLY A 95 -6.86 13.98 11.76
N LYS A 96 -6.63 13.26 10.66
CA LYS A 96 -7.03 13.67 9.29
C LYS A 96 -8.53 13.93 9.13
N ASN A 97 -9.36 12.99 9.61
CA ASN A 97 -10.81 13.05 9.37
C ASN A 97 -11.51 14.03 10.31
N ALA A 98 -11.17 14.03 11.60
CA ALA A 98 -11.79 14.95 12.56
C ALA A 98 -11.22 16.37 12.44
N GLY A 99 -9.92 16.53 12.20
CA GLY A 99 -9.28 17.84 12.01
C GLY A 99 -9.82 18.64 10.81
N TYR A 100 -10.31 17.95 9.77
CA TYR A 100 -10.88 18.61 8.59
C TYR A 100 -12.13 19.43 8.92
N TYR A 101 -13.02 18.86 9.73
CA TYR A 101 -14.27 19.51 10.16
C TYR A 101 -14.09 20.35 11.43
N PHE A 102 -13.08 20.02 12.24
CA PHE A 102 -12.82 20.66 13.53
C PHE A 102 -12.70 22.19 13.43
N LEU A 103 -11.89 22.72 12.49
CA LEU A 103 -11.71 24.17 12.35
C LEU A 103 -12.98 24.89 11.92
N LYS A 104 -13.80 24.25 11.08
CA LYS A 104 -15.11 24.78 10.68
C LYS A 104 -16.07 24.83 11.87
N GLU A 105 -16.10 23.78 12.68
CA GLU A 105 -16.94 23.72 13.88
C GLU A 105 -16.49 24.72 14.95
N VAL A 106 -15.17 24.90 15.13
CA VAL A 106 -14.64 25.95 16.02
C VAL A 106 -15.06 27.33 15.52
N LYS A 107 -15.03 27.57 14.20
CA LYS A 107 -15.51 28.81 13.60
C LYS A 107 -17.00 29.05 13.86
N GLU A 108 -17.83 28.02 13.70
CA GLU A 108 -19.28 28.08 13.97
C GLU A 108 -19.60 28.27 15.47
N GLU A 109 -18.68 27.87 16.36
CA GLU A 109 -18.82 28.04 17.82
C GLU A 109 -18.36 29.41 18.33
N LEU A 110 -17.65 30.19 17.51
CA LEU A 110 -17.20 31.52 17.89
C LEU A 110 -18.34 32.54 17.77
N PRO A 111 -18.45 33.51 18.69
CA PRO A 111 -19.39 34.61 18.52
C PRO A 111 -19.06 35.45 17.27
N ASP A 112 -20.08 35.97 16.58
CA ASP A 112 -19.98 36.64 15.26
C ASP A 112 -18.94 37.78 15.20
N ASN A 113 -18.68 38.46 16.33
CA ASN A 113 -17.70 39.54 16.40
C ASN A 113 -16.26 39.07 16.65
N TYR A 114 -16.04 37.84 17.12
CA TYR A 114 -14.70 37.32 17.45
C TYR A 114 -13.91 36.90 16.21
N GLU A 115 -14.55 36.42 15.14
CA GLU A 115 -13.83 36.01 13.92
C GLU A 115 -12.99 37.17 13.35
N LYS A 116 -13.58 38.37 13.29
CA LYS A 116 -12.88 39.56 12.78
C LYS A 116 -11.66 39.91 13.66
N TYR A 117 -11.81 39.87 14.98
CA TYR A 117 -10.71 40.15 15.90
C TYR A 117 -9.60 39.10 15.84
N LEU A 118 -9.95 37.81 15.69
CA LEU A 118 -8.96 36.75 15.50
C LEU A 118 -8.15 36.97 14.22
N LYS A 119 -8.81 37.35 13.12
CA LYS A 119 -8.13 37.70 11.87
C LYS A 119 -7.18 38.89 12.04
N GLU A 120 -7.57 39.94 12.77
CA GLU A 120 -6.71 41.08 13.09
C GLU A 120 -5.48 40.69 13.93
N LEU A 121 -5.59 39.65 14.76
CA LEU A 121 -4.46 39.05 15.50
C LEU A 121 -3.63 38.04 14.68
N GLY A 122 -3.95 37.82 13.40
CA GLY A 122 -3.26 36.85 12.54
C GLY A 122 -3.70 35.40 12.73
N ILE A 123 -4.84 35.18 13.38
CA ILE A 123 -5.50 33.87 13.54
C ILE A 123 -6.65 33.79 12.51
N ASP A 124 -6.32 33.40 11.29
CA ASP A 124 -7.32 33.16 10.25
C ASP A 124 -7.66 31.66 10.18
N LEU A 125 -8.85 31.29 10.67
CA LEU A 125 -9.31 29.90 10.69
C LEU A 125 -9.51 29.31 9.29
N ASP A 126 -9.91 30.13 8.30
CA ASP A 126 -10.09 29.68 6.92
C ASP A 126 -8.72 29.34 6.30
N PHE A 127 -7.73 30.20 6.54
CA PHE A 127 -6.36 29.97 6.13
C PHE A 127 -5.76 28.73 6.82
N LEU A 128 -5.96 28.60 8.13
CA LEU A 128 -5.49 27.43 8.89
C LEU A 128 -6.11 26.12 8.39
N GLN A 129 -7.39 26.15 7.98
CA GLN A 129 -8.05 24.99 7.39
C GLN A 129 -7.43 24.62 6.05
N LEU A 130 -7.19 25.60 5.18
CA LEU A 130 -6.53 25.39 3.90
C LEU A 130 -5.10 24.87 4.06
N GLU A 131 -4.34 25.42 5.01
CA GLU A 131 -3.00 24.97 5.36
C GLU A 131 -3.02 23.50 5.83
N PHE A 132 -3.94 23.14 6.73
CA PHE A 132 -4.10 21.78 7.23
C PHE A 132 -4.46 20.79 6.10
N ILE A 133 -5.41 21.15 5.24
CA ILE A 133 -5.79 20.35 4.06
C ILE A 133 -4.57 20.15 3.14
N THR A 134 -3.79 21.20 2.92
CA THR A 134 -2.60 21.15 2.08
C THR A 134 -1.52 20.27 2.69
N GLN A 135 -1.26 20.39 3.99
CA GLN A 135 -0.32 19.53 4.73
C GLN A 135 -0.75 18.06 4.69
N ILE A 136 -2.03 17.76 4.82
CA ILE A 136 -2.56 16.39 4.67
C ILE A 136 -2.30 15.86 3.26
N LYS A 137 -2.62 16.64 2.23
CA LYS A 137 -2.44 16.26 0.81
C LYS A 137 -0.96 16.10 0.42
N GLN A 138 -0.08 16.91 1.01
CA GLN A 138 1.36 16.82 0.80
C GLN A 138 1.98 15.64 1.57
N LYS A 139 1.56 15.37 2.81
CA LYS A 139 2.01 14.19 3.58
C LYS A 139 1.55 12.88 2.95
N SER A 140 0.32 12.82 2.42
CA SER A 140 -0.18 11.62 1.73
C SER A 140 0.56 11.30 0.42
N THR A 141 1.37 12.22 -0.10
CA THR A 141 2.13 12.00 -1.34
C THR A 141 3.64 11.82 -1.13
N LYS A 142 4.18 12.03 0.09
CA LYS A 142 5.63 11.98 0.34
C LYS A 142 6.11 11.07 1.48
N ASP A 143 5.26 10.63 2.41
CA ASP A 143 5.72 9.94 3.64
C ASP A 143 5.21 8.49 3.81
N ILE A 144 4.80 7.80 2.73
CA ILE A 144 4.45 6.38 2.85
C ILE A 144 5.74 5.57 3.05
N ASN A 145 5.97 5.12 4.28
CA ASN A 145 7.13 4.31 4.65
C ASN A 145 6.80 2.79 4.65
N ASN A 146 7.78 1.94 4.93
CA ASN A 146 7.58 0.49 4.91
C ASN A 146 6.54 0.02 5.93
N TYR A 147 6.49 0.64 7.11
CA TYR A 147 5.49 0.36 8.14
C TYR A 147 4.08 0.58 7.60
N ASP A 148 3.84 1.71 6.94
CA ASP A 148 2.54 2.07 6.41
C ASP A 148 2.08 1.05 5.35
N VAL A 149 2.97 0.71 4.41
CA VAL A 149 2.68 -0.25 3.35
C VAL A 149 2.36 -1.63 3.93
N ILE A 150 3.20 -2.15 4.81
CA ILE A 150 2.99 -3.47 5.41
C ILE A 150 1.71 -3.49 6.23
N LYS A 151 1.48 -2.48 7.09
CA LYS A 151 0.27 -2.39 7.90
C LYS A 151 -0.96 -2.41 7.03
N TYR A 152 -0.98 -1.59 5.98
CA TYR A 152 -2.10 -1.49 5.07
C TYR A 152 -2.36 -2.83 4.36
N VAL A 153 -1.35 -3.37 3.68
CA VAL A 153 -1.49 -4.59 2.87
C VAL A 153 -1.89 -5.78 3.73
N PHE A 154 -1.23 -5.98 4.87
CA PHE A 154 -1.52 -7.13 5.74
C PHE A 154 -2.92 -7.03 6.36
N THR A 155 -3.34 -5.82 6.77
CA THR A 155 -4.70 -5.58 7.27
C THR A 155 -5.73 -5.89 6.20
N PHE A 156 -5.54 -5.37 4.99
CA PHE A 156 -6.44 -5.64 3.86
C PHE A 156 -6.57 -7.15 3.55
N LEU A 157 -5.43 -7.85 3.49
CA LEU A 157 -5.42 -9.29 3.20
C LEU A 157 -6.13 -10.09 4.28
N PHE A 158 -5.90 -9.75 5.56
CA PHE A 158 -6.61 -10.37 6.67
C PHE A 158 -8.11 -10.11 6.60
N GLU A 159 -8.55 -8.87 6.47
CA GLU A 159 -9.98 -8.55 6.41
C GLU A 159 -10.68 -9.25 5.23
N THR A 160 -9.99 -9.36 4.10
CA THR A 160 -10.52 -10.07 2.93
C THR A 160 -10.67 -11.56 3.20
N LEU A 161 -9.70 -12.19 3.87
CA LEU A 161 -9.76 -13.60 4.23
C LEU A 161 -10.75 -13.88 5.37
N ASP A 162 -10.86 -13.00 6.35
CA ASP A 162 -11.78 -13.12 7.49
C ASP A 162 -13.23 -13.18 7.02
N ARG A 163 -13.60 -12.32 6.07
CA ARG A 163 -14.94 -12.33 5.44
C ARG A 163 -15.27 -13.65 4.76
N GLU A 164 -14.26 -14.39 4.28
CA GLU A 164 -14.45 -15.58 3.43
C GLU A 164 -14.34 -16.90 4.19
N PHE A 165 -13.43 -16.97 5.18
CA PHE A 165 -13.07 -18.20 5.89
C PHE A 165 -13.31 -18.12 7.41
N GLY A 166 -13.70 -16.95 7.90
CA GLY A 166 -13.83 -16.65 9.32
C GLY A 166 -12.48 -16.39 10.00
N LYS A 167 -12.58 -15.76 11.16
CA LYS A 167 -11.46 -15.16 11.88
C LYS A 167 -10.41 -16.18 12.33
N ASP A 168 -10.85 -17.31 12.88
CA ASP A 168 -9.96 -18.35 13.39
C ASP A 168 -9.13 -19.01 12.28
N SER A 169 -9.79 -19.33 11.16
CA SER A 169 -9.13 -19.90 9.97
C SER A 169 -8.11 -18.92 9.40
N THR A 170 -8.52 -17.65 9.29
CA THR A 170 -7.68 -16.57 8.75
C THR A 170 -6.47 -16.30 9.63
N TYR A 171 -6.65 -16.21 10.94
CA TYR A 171 -5.56 -16.03 11.90
C TYR A 171 -4.54 -17.17 11.80
N LYS A 172 -5.00 -18.43 11.82
CA LYS A 172 -4.11 -19.60 11.69
C LYS A 172 -3.32 -19.55 10.39
N PHE A 173 -4.01 -19.33 9.27
CA PHE A 173 -3.40 -19.30 7.95
C PHE A 173 -2.35 -18.18 7.79
N ILE A 174 -2.69 -16.93 8.15
CA ILE A 174 -1.77 -15.80 8.02
C ILE A 174 -0.60 -15.95 9.00
N ASN A 175 -0.81 -16.50 10.20
CA ASN A 175 0.27 -16.76 11.16
C ASN A 175 1.23 -17.85 10.65
N GLU A 176 0.72 -18.95 10.12
CA GLU A 176 1.54 -19.99 9.49
C GLU A 176 2.32 -19.45 8.28
N LEU A 177 1.66 -18.66 7.43
CA LEU A 177 2.29 -18.02 6.27
C LEU A 177 3.40 -17.06 6.70
N THR A 178 3.15 -16.22 7.72
CA THR A 178 4.14 -15.28 8.25
C THR A 178 5.34 -16.02 8.84
N ASN A 179 5.12 -17.08 9.62
CA ASN A 179 6.19 -17.90 10.18
C ASN A 179 7.02 -18.61 9.11
N ARG A 180 6.36 -19.15 8.08
CA ARG A 180 7.04 -19.76 6.93
C ARG A 180 7.90 -18.74 6.20
N LEU A 181 7.34 -17.58 5.86
CA LEU A 181 8.05 -16.52 5.15
C LEU A 181 9.15 -15.86 5.98
N ASN A 182 9.07 -15.88 7.32
CA ASN A 182 10.11 -15.35 8.20
C ASN A 182 11.47 -16.08 8.02
N THR A 183 11.47 -17.32 7.50
CA THR A 183 12.71 -18.02 7.16
C THR A 183 13.46 -17.38 5.97
N THR A 184 12.71 -16.80 5.04
CA THR A 184 13.23 -16.09 3.84
C THR A 184 13.38 -14.59 4.08
N PHE A 185 12.48 -14.01 4.89
CA PHE A 185 12.39 -12.58 5.18
C PHE A 185 12.44 -12.35 6.71
N PRO A 186 13.63 -12.35 7.33
CA PRO A 186 13.77 -12.34 8.79
C PRO A 186 13.21 -11.09 9.50
N PHE A 187 12.97 -10.00 8.76
CA PHE A 187 12.34 -8.80 9.30
C PHE A 187 10.84 -8.98 9.58
N LEU A 188 10.21 -10.05 9.06
CA LEU A 188 8.82 -10.39 9.42
C LEU A 188 8.66 -10.71 10.91
N LYS A 189 9.75 -10.97 11.65
CA LYS A 189 9.74 -11.00 13.13
C LYS A 189 9.21 -9.71 13.77
N TYR A 190 9.23 -8.58 13.05
CA TYR A 190 8.68 -7.30 13.49
C TYR A 190 7.17 -7.21 13.27
N VAL A 191 6.54 -8.18 12.60
CA VAL A 191 5.10 -8.25 12.36
C VAL A 191 4.51 -9.32 13.28
N LYS A 192 3.66 -8.89 14.22
CA LYS A 192 2.90 -9.81 15.08
C LYS A 192 1.42 -9.67 14.79
N ILE A 193 0.76 -10.81 14.58
CA ILE A 193 -0.69 -10.87 14.42
C ILE A 193 -1.27 -10.99 15.83
N ASN A 194 -2.09 -10.03 16.22
CA ASN A 194 -2.70 -10.04 17.54
C ASN A 194 -3.95 -10.93 17.52
N ASP A 195 -4.04 -11.82 18.50
CA ASP A 195 -5.23 -12.64 18.70
C ASP A 195 -6.35 -11.81 19.34
N ILE A 196 -7.11 -11.13 18.49
CA ILE A 196 -8.23 -10.26 18.88
C ILE A 196 -9.51 -11.04 19.24
N ARG A 197 -9.38 -12.26 19.79
CA ARG A 197 -10.51 -13.07 20.30
C ARG A 197 -11.18 -12.51 21.56
N SER A 198 -10.55 -11.57 22.27
CA SER A 198 -10.99 -11.21 23.63
C SER A 198 -10.96 -9.72 24.01
N ILE A 199 -10.50 -8.79 23.16
CA ILE A 199 -10.34 -7.38 23.55
C ILE A 199 -10.74 -6.45 22.39
N GLN A 200 -11.77 -5.62 22.60
CA GLN A 200 -12.10 -4.51 21.71
C GLN A 200 -11.03 -3.41 21.81
N GLY A 201 -10.55 -2.91 20.68
CA GLY A 201 -9.60 -1.78 20.62
C GLY A 201 -8.11 -2.14 20.46
N LEU A 202 -7.77 -3.41 20.25
CA LEU A 202 -6.42 -3.80 19.82
C LEU A 202 -6.30 -3.79 18.29
N ASP A 203 -5.22 -3.20 17.77
CA ASP A 203 -4.85 -3.29 16.37
C ASP A 203 -4.69 -4.77 15.97
N LEU A 204 -5.13 -5.13 14.76
CA LEU A 204 -5.03 -6.48 14.23
C LEU A 204 -3.57 -6.96 14.08
N PHE A 205 -2.68 -6.02 13.75
CA PHE A 205 -1.24 -6.25 13.62
C PHE A 205 -0.48 -5.29 14.55
N SER A 206 0.43 -5.84 15.36
CA SER A 206 1.49 -5.09 16.02
C SER A 206 2.72 -5.13 15.13
N ILE A 207 3.05 -4.00 14.48
CA ILE A 207 4.22 -3.89 13.60
C ILE A 207 5.23 -2.95 14.26
N SER A 208 6.49 -3.38 14.39
CA SER A 208 7.56 -2.48 14.88
C SER A 208 7.90 -1.42 13.85
N GLN A 209 8.19 -0.19 14.30
CA GLN A 209 8.69 0.86 13.41
C GLN A 209 10.09 0.58 12.85
N ASP A 210 10.84 -0.36 13.45
CA ASP A 210 12.14 -0.84 12.95
C ASP A 210 12.07 -1.37 11.51
N ILE A 211 10.87 -1.70 11.02
CA ILE A 211 10.67 -2.13 9.63
C ILE A 211 10.96 -1.02 8.61
N ASN A 212 10.96 0.24 9.06
CA ASN A 212 11.34 1.40 8.25
C ASN A 212 12.84 1.46 7.96
N ASP A 213 13.67 0.79 8.76
CA ASP A 213 15.12 0.70 8.54
C ASP A 213 15.50 -0.43 7.57
N ILE A 214 14.53 -1.24 7.14
CA ILE A 214 14.74 -2.30 6.15
C ILE A 214 14.73 -1.70 4.74
N GLU A 215 15.61 -2.20 3.87
CA GLU A 215 15.61 -1.80 2.46
C GLU A 215 14.24 -2.08 1.82
N SER A 216 13.69 -1.07 1.14
CA SER A 216 12.30 -1.12 0.66
C SER A 216 12.06 -2.23 -0.36
N ASP A 217 13.04 -2.59 -1.18
CA ASP A 217 12.97 -3.70 -2.14
C ASP A 217 12.81 -5.08 -1.46
N LYS A 218 13.47 -5.28 -0.31
CA LYS A 218 13.30 -6.49 0.52
C LYS A 218 11.90 -6.54 1.12
N VAL A 219 11.38 -5.40 1.58
CA VAL A 219 10.00 -5.27 2.06
C VAL A 219 9.01 -5.58 0.93
N GLY A 220 9.21 -5.00 -0.25
CA GLY A 220 8.39 -5.27 -1.42
C GLY A 220 8.41 -6.73 -1.83
N SER A 221 9.59 -7.37 -1.83
CA SER A 221 9.72 -8.81 -2.12
C SER A 221 8.90 -9.68 -1.16
N ALA A 222 8.90 -9.35 0.14
CA ALA A 222 8.09 -10.07 1.12
C ALA A 222 6.59 -9.84 0.90
N ILE A 223 6.18 -8.58 0.64
CA ILE A 223 4.78 -8.24 0.34
C ILE A 223 4.30 -8.99 -0.91
N GLN A 224 5.07 -8.93 -1.99
CA GLN A 224 4.77 -9.64 -3.24
C GLN A 224 4.60 -11.12 -2.99
N ARG A 225 5.53 -11.74 -2.25
CA ARG A 225 5.44 -13.16 -1.93
C ARG A 225 4.22 -13.47 -1.07
N PHE A 226 3.88 -12.62 -0.11
CA PHE A 226 2.70 -12.77 0.74
C PHE A 226 1.41 -12.76 -0.09
N ILE A 227 1.24 -11.76 -0.94
CA ILE A 227 0.08 -11.64 -1.82
C ILE A 227 0.00 -12.84 -2.78
N GLN A 228 1.13 -13.28 -3.37
CA GLN A 228 1.16 -14.45 -4.24
C GLN A 228 0.69 -15.73 -3.53
N GLU A 229 1.19 -15.99 -2.32
CA GLU A 229 0.83 -17.20 -1.55
C GLU A 229 -0.66 -17.18 -1.15
N ILE A 230 -1.19 -16.01 -0.80
CA ILE A 230 -2.64 -15.87 -0.53
C ILE A 230 -3.44 -16.04 -1.82
N ASN A 231 -3.03 -15.42 -2.93
CA ASN A 231 -3.72 -15.54 -4.21
C ASN A 231 -3.77 -17.00 -4.69
N ASN A 232 -2.67 -17.73 -4.52
CA ASN A 232 -2.60 -19.17 -4.84
C ASN A 232 -3.49 -20.00 -3.91
N PHE A 233 -3.57 -19.66 -2.62
CA PHE A 233 -4.50 -20.31 -1.68
C PHE A 233 -5.97 -20.02 -2.02
N TYR A 234 -6.26 -18.83 -2.54
CA TYR A 234 -7.59 -18.38 -2.93
C TYR A 234 -8.04 -18.96 -4.29
N GLY A 235 -7.11 -19.39 -5.14
CA GLY A 235 -7.35 -19.85 -6.51
C GLY A 235 -7.96 -21.24 -6.61
N ASP A 236 -9.30 -21.30 -6.64
CA ASP A 236 -10.16 -22.05 -7.60
C ASP A 236 -11.63 -22.13 -7.14
N ASN A 237 -11.95 -21.78 -5.90
CA ASN A 237 -13.25 -22.16 -5.30
C ASN A 237 -14.35 -21.10 -5.21
N LYS A 238 -14.15 -19.83 -5.61
CA LYS A 238 -15.25 -18.83 -5.52
C LYS A 238 -15.23 -17.81 -6.66
N VAL A 239 -16.27 -17.85 -7.49
CA VAL A 239 -16.59 -16.83 -8.49
C VAL A 239 -16.83 -15.49 -7.77
N GLY A 240 -15.93 -14.53 -8.01
CA GLY A 240 -15.90 -13.17 -7.49
C GLY A 240 -14.68 -12.42 -8.03
N SER A 241 -14.61 -11.09 -7.86
CA SER A 241 -13.45 -10.27 -8.28
C SER A 241 -12.15 -10.80 -7.67
N SER A 242 -11.05 -10.76 -8.45
CA SER A 242 -9.76 -11.31 -8.01
C SER A 242 -9.28 -10.61 -6.74
N LEU A 243 -8.49 -11.29 -5.91
CA LEU A 243 -7.88 -10.68 -4.71
C LEU A 243 -7.11 -9.40 -5.08
N ILE A 244 -6.46 -9.42 -6.24
CA ILE A 244 -5.70 -8.28 -6.79
C ILE A 244 -6.62 -7.13 -7.17
N ASP A 245 -7.76 -7.39 -7.82
CA ASP A 245 -8.75 -6.35 -8.12
C ASP A 245 -9.31 -5.74 -6.84
N LYS A 246 -9.63 -6.57 -5.85
CA LYS A 246 -10.09 -6.09 -4.54
C LYS A 246 -9.02 -5.21 -3.89
N LEU A 247 -7.75 -5.59 -3.96
CA LEU A 247 -6.65 -4.80 -3.41
C LEU A 247 -6.51 -3.45 -4.14
N LYS A 248 -6.45 -3.46 -5.48
CA LYS A 248 -6.33 -2.27 -6.32
C LYS A 248 -7.49 -1.29 -6.09
N ASN A 249 -8.72 -1.80 -5.96
CA ASN A 249 -9.92 -0.96 -5.78
C ASN A 249 -10.04 -0.36 -4.38
N ASN A 250 -9.42 -0.95 -3.35
CA ASN A 250 -9.45 -0.42 -1.99
C ASN A 250 -8.25 0.50 -1.67
N MET A 251 -7.19 0.41 -2.47
CA MET A 251 -5.94 1.14 -2.27
C MET A 251 -5.95 2.49 -3.00
N ASP A 252 -5.45 3.53 -2.35
CA ASP A 252 -5.27 4.82 -3.00
C ASP A 252 -4.10 4.79 -4.00
N SER A 253 -4.11 5.72 -4.96
CA SER A 253 -3.09 5.77 -6.01
C SER A 253 -1.68 6.01 -5.49
N SER A 254 -1.53 6.64 -4.32
CA SER A 254 -0.22 6.84 -3.68
C SER A 254 0.35 5.54 -3.12
N PHE A 255 -0.46 4.68 -2.50
CA PHE A 255 -0.04 3.35 -2.05
C PHE A 255 0.24 2.41 -3.23
N ILE A 256 -0.55 2.46 -4.30
CA ILE A 256 -0.27 1.68 -5.52
C ILE A 256 1.09 2.08 -6.10
N LYS A 257 1.33 3.39 -6.24
CA LYS A 257 2.62 3.90 -6.71
C LYS A 257 3.76 3.49 -5.78
N LYS A 258 3.54 3.52 -4.46
CA LYS A 258 4.54 3.09 -3.49
C LYS A 258 4.85 1.60 -3.61
N LEU A 259 3.84 0.75 -3.83
CA LEU A 259 4.03 -0.68 -4.10
C LEU A 259 4.92 -0.90 -5.32
N ASP A 260 4.64 -0.20 -6.42
CA ASP A 260 5.48 -0.26 -7.63
C ASP A 260 6.93 0.20 -7.34
N GLU A 261 7.10 1.31 -6.60
CA GLU A 261 8.42 1.84 -6.22
C GLU A 261 9.24 0.86 -5.37
N ILE A 262 8.60 0.08 -4.50
CA ILE A 262 9.28 -0.93 -3.68
C ILE A 262 9.38 -2.30 -4.37
N GLY A 263 8.96 -2.40 -5.64
CA GLY A 263 9.11 -3.61 -6.46
C GLY A 263 7.98 -4.62 -6.35
N VAL A 264 6.83 -4.26 -5.76
CA VAL A 264 5.62 -5.10 -5.76
C VAL A 264 4.86 -4.89 -7.06
N ASN A 265 4.85 -5.90 -7.93
CA ASN A 265 4.15 -5.84 -9.19
C ASN A 265 2.83 -6.62 -9.13
N LEU A 266 1.73 -5.93 -8.86
CA LEU A 266 0.40 -6.56 -8.72
C LEU A 266 -0.07 -7.24 -10.01
N ASP A 267 0.32 -6.72 -11.18
CA ASP A 267 -0.05 -7.30 -12.48
C ASP A 267 0.64 -8.65 -12.70
N VAL A 268 1.90 -8.80 -12.27
CA VAL A 268 2.64 -10.07 -12.34
C VAL A 268 2.02 -11.14 -11.45
N ILE A 269 1.49 -10.75 -10.28
CA ILE A 269 0.85 -11.68 -9.33
C ILE A 269 -0.46 -12.24 -9.89
N GLU A 270 -1.15 -11.49 -10.74
CA GLU A 270 -2.40 -11.89 -11.38
C GLU A 270 -2.21 -12.92 -12.52
N LEU A 271 -0.99 -13.05 -13.06
CA LEU A 271 -0.73 -13.93 -14.21
C LEU A 271 -0.79 -15.42 -13.83
N LYS A 272 -1.88 -16.07 -14.26
CA LYS A 272 -2.05 -17.53 -14.23
C LYS A 272 -0.93 -18.24 -14.99
N ILE A 273 -0.55 -19.43 -14.53
CA ILE A 273 0.53 -20.22 -15.13
C ILE A 273 0.21 -20.56 -16.59
N SER A 274 -1.03 -20.97 -16.85
CA SER A 274 -1.53 -21.26 -18.20
C SER A 274 -1.34 -20.07 -19.14
N LEU A 275 -1.63 -18.86 -18.66
CA LEU A 275 -1.48 -17.62 -19.42
C LEU A 275 0.00 -17.35 -19.73
N VAL A 276 0.88 -17.53 -18.74
CA VAL A 276 2.33 -17.35 -18.89
C VAL A 276 2.89 -18.31 -19.93
N VAL A 277 2.61 -19.61 -19.80
CA VAL A 277 3.08 -20.64 -20.74
C VAL A 277 2.54 -20.37 -22.14
N LYS A 278 1.25 -20.03 -22.27
CA LYS A 278 0.64 -19.66 -23.54
C LYS A 278 1.34 -18.47 -24.20
N HIS A 279 1.58 -17.40 -23.45
CA HIS A 279 2.23 -16.20 -23.98
C HIS A 279 3.70 -16.43 -24.36
N VAL A 280 4.43 -17.25 -23.61
CA VAL A 280 5.80 -17.66 -23.97
C VAL A 280 5.80 -18.40 -25.30
N LEU A 281 4.93 -19.40 -25.47
CA LEU A 281 4.84 -20.16 -26.72
C LEU A 281 4.35 -19.30 -27.89
N LYS A 282 3.41 -18.36 -27.66
CA LYS A 282 2.98 -17.37 -28.66
C LYS A 282 4.11 -16.45 -29.09
N ALA A 283 4.91 -15.94 -28.14
CA ALA A 283 6.05 -15.08 -28.45
C ALA A 283 7.09 -15.84 -29.31
N ILE A 284 7.37 -17.10 -28.98
CA ILE A 284 8.23 -17.96 -29.81
C ILE A 284 7.63 -18.14 -31.21
N LEU A 285 6.34 -18.45 -31.30
CA LEU A 285 5.64 -18.64 -32.57
C LEU A 285 5.70 -17.38 -33.45
N ASN A 286 5.45 -16.21 -32.87
CA ASN A 286 5.52 -14.94 -33.58
C ASN A 286 6.91 -14.67 -34.15
N ILE A 287 7.97 -14.96 -33.38
CA ILE A 287 9.35 -14.80 -33.87
C ILE A 287 9.63 -15.75 -35.02
N LEU A 288 9.23 -17.03 -34.92
CA LEU A 288 9.44 -18.01 -35.99
C LEU A 288 8.69 -17.63 -37.28
N LYS A 289 7.47 -17.08 -37.15
CA LYS A 289 6.67 -16.58 -38.28
C LYS A 289 7.33 -15.41 -39.02
N GLN A 290 8.26 -14.68 -38.40
CA GLN A 290 9.02 -13.63 -39.10
C GLN A 290 10.02 -14.20 -40.10
N SER A 291 10.47 -15.43 -39.88
CA SER A 291 11.52 -16.08 -40.69
C SER A 291 11.03 -17.28 -41.52
N SER A 292 9.80 -17.72 -41.31
CA SER A 292 9.25 -18.94 -41.93
C SER A 292 7.72 -18.90 -42.00
N ASP A 293 7.12 -19.83 -42.72
CA ASP A 293 5.66 -19.93 -42.74
C ASP A 293 5.09 -20.44 -41.40
N GLN A 294 3.79 -20.21 -41.19
CA GLN A 294 3.10 -20.59 -39.96
C GLN A 294 3.10 -22.10 -39.71
N LYS A 295 3.02 -22.93 -40.75
CA LYS A 295 2.97 -24.40 -40.61
C LYS A 295 4.32 -24.92 -40.13
N TYR A 296 5.40 -24.40 -40.69
CA TYR A 296 6.76 -24.70 -40.26
C TYR A 296 7.00 -24.24 -38.82
N SER A 297 6.57 -23.01 -38.48
CA SER A 297 6.70 -22.48 -37.12
C SER A 297 5.98 -23.36 -36.08
N ILE A 298 4.76 -23.81 -36.40
CA ILE A 298 3.98 -24.73 -35.56
C ILE A 298 4.69 -26.08 -35.42
N LEU A 299 5.20 -26.63 -36.52
CA LEU A 299 5.92 -27.90 -36.53
C LEU A 299 7.17 -27.85 -35.63
N VAL A 300 7.93 -26.76 -35.71
CA VAL A 300 9.13 -26.55 -34.88
C VAL A 300 8.77 -26.55 -33.39
N ILE A 301 7.76 -25.77 -32.97
CA ILE A 301 7.36 -25.73 -31.56
C ILE A 301 6.83 -27.10 -31.10
N ASN A 302 6.01 -27.76 -31.91
CA ASN A 302 5.50 -29.10 -31.59
C ASN A 302 6.63 -30.12 -31.40
N ASN A 303 7.65 -30.09 -32.26
CA ASN A 303 8.81 -30.97 -32.12
C ASN A 303 9.61 -30.69 -30.85
N ILE A 304 9.78 -29.42 -30.50
CA ILE A 304 10.48 -29.02 -29.26
C ILE A 304 9.68 -29.47 -28.03
N ILE A 305 8.36 -29.26 -28.00
CA ILE A 305 7.50 -29.70 -26.89
C ILE A 305 7.58 -31.22 -26.73
N LYS A 306 7.37 -31.99 -27.80
CA LYS A 306 7.44 -33.46 -27.77
C LYS A 306 8.81 -33.98 -27.30
N LYS A 307 9.90 -33.30 -27.68
CA LYS A 307 11.26 -33.63 -27.24
C LYS A 307 11.43 -33.51 -25.72
N PHE A 308 10.70 -32.60 -25.09
CA PHE A 308 10.80 -32.32 -23.65
C PHE A 308 9.65 -32.88 -22.81
N GLU A 309 8.57 -33.35 -23.44
CA GLU A 309 7.37 -33.90 -22.79
C GLU A 309 7.68 -35.06 -21.83
N GLY A 310 8.65 -35.92 -22.17
CA GLY A 310 9.10 -37.00 -21.28
C GLY A 310 9.93 -36.56 -20.08
N LYS A 311 10.34 -35.28 -20.02
CA LYS A 311 11.17 -34.72 -18.93
C LYS A 311 10.43 -33.71 -18.05
N TYR A 312 9.38 -33.08 -18.56
CA TYR A 312 8.63 -32.05 -17.87
C TYR A 312 7.13 -32.34 -18.01
N ASP A 313 6.50 -32.74 -16.91
CA ASP A 313 5.14 -33.29 -16.95
C ASP A 313 4.10 -32.25 -17.38
N PHE A 314 4.34 -30.97 -17.07
CA PHE A 314 3.43 -29.89 -17.44
C PHE A 314 3.21 -29.75 -18.95
N LEU A 315 4.14 -30.25 -19.78
CA LEU A 315 4.04 -30.18 -21.24
C LEU A 315 2.92 -31.08 -21.79
N LYS A 316 2.46 -32.08 -21.04
CA LYS A 316 1.28 -32.90 -21.37
C LYS A 316 -0.01 -32.06 -21.41
N PHE A 317 -0.01 -30.90 -20.73
CA PHE A 317 -1.12 -29.96 -20.71
C PHE A 317 -1.04 -28.90 -21.83
N VAL A 318 -0.04 -28.98 -22.71
CA VAL A 318 0.16 -28.06 -23.81
C VAL A 318 -0.21 -28.76 -25.12
N ASN A 319 -1.22 -28.25 -25.80
CA ASN A 319 -1.62 -28.72 -27.12
C ASN A 319 -1.46 -27.60 -28.16
N ILE A 320 -0.83 -27.92 -29.29
CA ILE A 320 -0.70 -26.99 -30.41
C ILE A 320 -1.48 -27.55 -31.58
N ASP A 321 -2.60 -26.91 -31.86
CA ASP A 321 -3.53 -27.36 -32.88
C ASP A 321 -2.99 -27.03 -34.28
N SER A 322 -2.59 -28.07 -35.02
CA SER A 322 -2.13 -27.97 -36.40
C SER A 322 -3.27 -27.92 -37.42
N ILE A 323 -4.51 -28.17 -37.00
CA ILE A 323 -5.66 -28.46 -37.88
C ILE A 323 -6.55 -27.22 -38.03
N ASN A 324 -6.74 -26.43 -36.97
CA ASN A 324 -7.54 -25.20 -37.03
C ASN A 324 -6.73 -24.01 -37.57
N GLN A 325 -6.62 -23.93 -38.89
CA GLN A 325 -5.91 -22.89 -39.67
C GLN A 325 -6.75 -21.63 -39.93
N SER A 326 -7.73 -21.30 -39.07
CA SER A 326 -8.43 -20.03 -39.21
C SER A 326 -7.59 -18.88 -38.65
N GLU A 327 -7.61 -17.72 -39.32
CA GLU A 327 -6.84 -16.53 -38.95
C GLU A 327 -7.18 -15.98 -37.54
N GLU A 328 -8.26 -16.46 -36.92
CA GLU A 328 -8.74 -16.06 -35.59
C GLU A 328 -8.65 -17.16 -34.52
N GLY A 329 -8.25 -18.40 -34.89
CA GLY A 329 -8.17 -19.53 -33.96
C GLY A 329 -6.90 -19.50 -33.10
N ASP A 330 -7.06 -19.75 -31.80
CA ASP A 330 -5.92 -19.77 -30.88
C ASP A 330 -5.11 -21.08 -31.04
N VAL A 331 -4.01 -21.02 -31.79
CA VAL A 331 -3.16 -22.16 -32.17
C VAL A 331 -2.57 -22.91 -30.95
N ILE A 332 -2.46 -22.24 -29.80
CA ILE A 332 -1.90 -22.80 -28.56
C ILE A 332 -3.02 -22.91 -27.53
N VAL A 333 -3.33 -24.15 -27.17
CA VAL A 333 -4.32 -24.51 -26.14
C VAL A 333 -3.57 -25.04 -24.93
N ILE A 334 -3.80 -24.44 -23.76
CA ILE A 334 -3.24 -24.89 -22.49
C ILE A 334 -4.38 -25.41 -21.63
N LEU A 335 -4.27 -26.66 -21.16
CA LEU A 335 -5.25 -27.27 -20.27
C LEU A 335 -5.13 -26.68 -18.85
N PRO A 336 -6.24 -26.48 -18.12
CA PRO A 336 -6.23 -25.87 -16.78
C PRO A 336 -5.37 -26.62 -15.77
N ASP A 337 -5.20 -27.93 -15.93
CA ASP A 337 -4.40 -28.79 -15.05
C ASP A 337 -2.93 -28.33 -14.90
N ILE A 338 -2.44 -27.51 -15.83
CA ILE A 338 -1.11 -26.88 -15.73
C ILE A 338 -0.93 -26.02 -14.49
N GLU A 339 -2.02 -25.47 -13.92
CA GLU A 339 -1.94 -24.63 -12.71
C GLU A 339 -1.47 -25.42 -11.48
N SER A 340 -1.60 -26.75 -11.51
CA SER A 340 -1.09 -27.63 -10.44
C SER A 340 0.43 -27.88 -10.52
N ALA A 341 1.06 -27.56 -11.65
CA ALA A 341 2.48 -27.82 -11.86
C ALA A 341 3.35 -26.82 -11.08
N ARG A 342 4.49 -27.30 -10.58
CA ARG A 342 5.41 -26.47 -9.78
C ARG A 342 6.00 -25.35 -10.66
N PRO A 343 5.92 -24.06 -10.27
CA PRO A 343 6.45 -22.96 -11.07
C PRO A 343 7.92 -23.12 -11.46
N SER A 344 8.75 -23.69 -10.58
CA SER A 344 10.17 -23.95 -10.85
C SER A 344 10.41 -25.07 -11.87
N GLU A 345 9.51 -26.05 -11.97
CA GLU A 345 9.56 -27.08 -13.01
C GLU A 345 9.21 -26.49 -14.37
N ILE A 346 8.16 -25.65 -14.40
CA ILE A 346 7.73 -24.92 -15.59
C ILE A 346 8.85 -24.01 -16.08
N GLY A 347 9.44 -23.20 -15.20
CA GLY A 347 10.56 -22.33 -15.56
C GLY A 347 11.74 -23.10 -16.16
N ARG A 348 12.12 -24.24 -15.56
CA ARG A 348 13.18 -25.10 -16.14
C ARG A 348 12.81 -25.63 -17.54
N GLY A 349 11.58 -26.07 -17.73
CA GLY A 349 11.09 -26.54 -19.03
C GLY A 349 11.08 -25.43 -20.08
N LEU A 350 10.53 -24.26 -19.74
CA LEU A 350 10.51 -23.08 -20.61
C LEU A 350 11.93 -22.64 -20.98
N GLN A 351 12.86 -22.61 -20.01
CA GLN A 351 14.27 -22.32 -20.30
C GLN A 351 14.85 -23.32 -21.31
N LYS A 352 14.57 -24.62 -21.18
CA LYS A 352 15.07 -25.64 -22.12
C LYS A 352 14.46 -25.53 -23.51
N ILE A 353 13.18 -25.16 -23.60
CA ILE A 353 12.51 -24.88 -24.86
C ILE A 353 13.20 -23.70 -25.56
N ILE A 354 13.44 -22.61 -24.84
CA ILE A 354 14.11 -21.41 -25.36
C ILE A 354 15.56 -21.72 -25.77
N GLU A 355 16.35 -22.39 -24.92
CA GLU A 355 17.72 -22.81 -25.22
C GLU A 355 17.77 -23.71 -26.47
N ASN A 356 16.84 -24.67 -26.59
CA ASN A 356 16.84 -25.58 -27.75
C ASN A 356 16.43 -24.88 -29.05
N LEU A 357 15.48 -23.95 -28.98
CA LEU A 357 15.10 -23.15 -30.12
C LEU A 357 16.28 -22.29 -30.59
N LEU A 358 16.95 -21.58 -29.68
CA LEU A 358 18.16 -20.81 -29.96
C LEU A 358 19.25 -21.65 -30.62
N SER A 359 19.51 -22.86 -30.12
CA SER A 359 20.49 -23.77 -30.73
C SER A 359 20.11 -24.27 -32.14
N SER A 360 18.82 -24.19 -32.49
CA SER A 360 18.31 -24.60 -33.79
C SER A 360 18.21 -23.42 -34.77
N LEU A 361 18.27 -22.18 -34.27
CA LEU A 361 18.33 -20.97 -35.07
C LEU A 361 19.80 -20.70 -35.43
N GLY A 362 20.08 -20.51 -36.72
CA GLY A 362 21.44 -20.16 -37.18
C GLY A 362 21.93 -18.82 -36.58
N ASP A 363 23.25 -18.58 -36.68
CA ASP A 363 23.95 -17.51 -35.94
C ASP A 363 23.29 -16.13 -36.05
N ALA A 364 22.91 -15.74 -37.27
CA ALA A 364 22.27 -14.45 -37.57
C ALA A 364 20.87 -14.31 -36.97
N ALA A 365 20.06 -15.38 -36.99
CA ALA A 365 18.71 -15.37 -36.43
C ALA A 365 18.72 -15.45 -34.89
N GLY A 366 19.71 -16.14 -34.32
CA GLY A 366 19.85 -16.27 -32.88
C GLY A 366 20.39 -15.02 -32.17
N GLN A 367 21.06 -14.08 -32.87
CA GLN A 367 21.79 -12.96 -32.23
C GLN A 367 20.87 -11.92 -31.62
N HIS A 368 19.67 -11.75 -32.18
CA HIS A 368 18.65 -10.83 -31.66
C HIS A 368 17.43 -11.57 -31.10
N PHE A 369 17.51 -12.90 -30.93
CA PHE A 369 16.36 -13.69 -30.53
C PHE A 369 15.89 -13.31 -29.12
N VAL A 370 16.80 -13.23 -28.14
CA VAL A 370 16.44 -12.93 -26.74
C VAL A 370 15.81 -11.55 -26.61
N GLU A 371 16.35 -10.56 -27.32
CA GLU A 371 15.81 -9.20 -27.36
C GLU A 371 14.40 -9.16 -27.99
N LYS A 372 14.23 -9.79 -29.16
CA LYS A 372 12.92 -9.92 -29.81
C LYS A 372 11.91 -10.67 -28.94
N PHE A 373 12.37 -11.72 -28.26
CA PHE A 373 11.55 -12.51 -27.34
C PHE A 373 11.08 -11.69 -26.14
N LYS A 374 11.96 -10.93 -25.49
CA LYS A 374 11.57 -10.00 -24.42
C LYS A 374 10.55 -8.97 -24.90
N LYS A 375 10.73 -8.44 -26.12
CA LYS A 375 9.83 -7.46 -26.73
C LYS A 375 8.44 -8.05 -27.04
N GLU A 376 8.38 -9.23 -27.66
CA GLU A 376 7.12 -9.92 -28.00
C GLU A 376 6.38 -10.44 -26.76
N LEU A 377 7.12 -10.93 -25.76
CA LEU A 377 6.54 -11.48 -24.54
C LEU A 377 5.93 -10.39 -23.64
N GLY A 378 6.56 -9.21 -23.60
CA GLY A 378 6.12 -8.09 -22.77
C GLY A 378 6.64 -8.16 -21.33
N ARG A 379 6.79 -6.99 -20.70
CA ARG A 379 7.52 -6.81 -19.42
C ARG A 379 6.98 -7.68 -18.28
N ALA A 380 5.66 -7.75 -18.10
CA ALA A 380 5.05 -8.50 -17.00
C ALA A 380 5.32 -10.01 -17.11
N TYR A 381 5.21 -10.57 -18.32
CA TYR A 381 5.49 -11.98 -18.57
C TYR A 381 6.98 -12.31 -18.49
N VAL A 382 7.87 -11.41 -18.92
CA VAL A 382 9.32 -11.55 -18.74
C VAL A 382 9.68 -11.68 -17.26
N LEU A 383 9.21 -10.75 -16.43
CA LEU A 383 9.42 -10.81 -14.98
C LEU A 383 8.88 -12.13 -14.39
N ARG A 384 7.69 -12.55 -14.82
CA ARG A 384 7.05 -13.76 -14.32
C ARG A 384 7.84 -15.04 -14.63
N ILE A 385 8.39 -15.17 -15.84
CA ILE A 385 9.21 -16.35 -16.16
C ILE A 385 10.58 -16.32 -15.48
N GLU A 386 11.14 -15.13 -15.21
CA GLU A 386 12.36 -14.98 -14.42
C GLU A 386 12.15 -15.42 -12.96
N GLU A 387 11.00 -15.06 -12.36
CA GLU A 387 10.60 -15.59 -11.04
C GLU A 387 10.43 -17.12 -11.02
N MET A 388 9.97 -17.70 -12.14
CA MET A 388 9.87 -19.15 -12.31
C MET A 388 11.25 -19.83 -12.49
N GLY A 389 12.33 -19.05 -12.63
CA GLY A 389 13.70 -19.54 -12.75
C GLY A 389 14.24 -19.57 -14.18
N VAL A 390 13.58 -18.95 -15.15
CA VAL A 390 14.13 -18.77 -16.50
C VAL A 390 15.15 -17.64 -16.47
N ASN A 391 16.43 -17.95 -16.73
CA ASN A 391 17.45 -16.92 -16.78
C ASN A 391 17.77 -16.52 -18.23
N LEU A 392 17.05 -15.53 -18.76
CA LEU A 392 17.24 -15.05 -20.13
C LEU A 392 18.63 -14.48 -20.38
N HIS A 393 19.25 -13.86 -19.37
CA HIS A 393 20.61 -13.31 -19.48
C HIS A 393 21.67 -14.41 -19.62
N MET A 394 21.57 -15.50 -18.84
CA MET A 394 22.46 -16.65 -18.97
C MET A 394 22.29 -17.37 -20.31
N ILE A 395 21.07 -17.40 -20.85
CA ILE A 395 20.80 -17.96 -22.18
C ILE A 395 21.53 -17.14 -23.26
N GLU A 396 21.50 -15.81 -23.14
CA GLU A 396 22.21 -14.87 -24.01
C GLU A 396 23.74 -15.07 -23.92
N LEU A 397 24.30 -15.08 -22.70
CA LEU A 397 25.74 -15.29 -22.47
C LEU A 397 26.26 -16.64 -22.97
N LYS A 398 25.50 -17.73 -22.78
CA LYS A 398 25.92 -19.05 -23.27
C LYS A 398 26.07 -19.08 -24.78
N LYS A 399 25.30 -18.27 -25.52
CA LYS A 399 25.44 -18.16 -26.96
C LYS A 399 26.78 -17.51 -27.33
N ASP A 400 27.16 -16.46 -26.62
CA ASP A 400 28.40 -15.73 -26.86
C ASP A 400 29.65 -16.53 -26.46
N LEU A 401 29.51 -17.55 -25.60
CA LEU A 401 30.58 -18.44 -25.14
C LEU A 401 30.77 -19.71 -25.98
N ILE A 402 29.87 -20.02 -26.91
CA ILE A 402 30.03 -21.16 -27.86
C ILE A 402 30.94 -20.78 -29.04
N TRP A 403 31.51 -19.56 -29.01
CA TRP A 403 32.51 -19.05 -29.95
C TRP A 403 33.95 -19.43 -29.56
#